data_AF-A0A351MQ38-F1
#
_entry.id   AF-A0A351MQ38-F1
#
_cell.length_a   1.000
_cell.length_b   1.000
_cell.length_c   1.000
_cell.angle_alpha   90.00
_cell.angle_beta   90.00
_cell.angle_gamma   90.00
#
_symmetry.space_group_name_H-M   'P 1'
#
loop_
_entity.id
_entity.type
_entity.pdbx_description
1 polymer ?
#
loop_
_entity_poly.entity_id
_entity_poly.type
_entity_poly.pdbx_seq_one_letter_code
_entity_poly.pdbx_strand_id
1 'polypeptide(L)'
;MHDEDQPQGDAENSGQAPWSESDWTAYLKRQELEVARFLSIYNEVKALPDRLDTCARRMGWEPNEWSPGTEIIDIEFDPEVPQDLPYCIHQHPVFIVGRALSIQASTSFRSLLRDSGKAVEPLLAAELMLSLWEVHQQIILAVNATDTGDLSLTVVHMKRALTSLNTTLGLLQSVPTEARMSAMGSFEDTESTLFDLREICLRVMSDCRW
;
A
#
# COMPACT_ATOMS: atom_id res chain seq x y z
N MET A 1 -13.49 45.85 -40.01
CA MET A 1 -13.39 45.93 -38.54
C MET A 1 -12.36 44.91 -38.16
N HIS A 2 -11.20 45.40 -37.73
CA HIS A 2 -10.00 44.62 -37.48
C HIS A 2 -10.09 43.89 -36.14
N ASP A 3 -9.60 42.65 -36.18
CA ASP A 3 -9.02 41.81 -35.13
C ASP A 3 -9.27 42.23 -33.67
N GLU A 4 -10.11 41.43 -33.01
CA GLU A 4 -10.10 41.34 -31.55
C GLU A 4 -8.82 40.61 -31.12
N ASP A 5 -7.93 41.36 -30.47
CA ASP A 5 -6.82 40.85 -29.67
C ASP A 5 -7.32 39.75 -28.73
N GLN A 6 -7.00 38.50 -29.04
CA GLN A 6 -6.94 37.46 -28.02
C GLN A 6 -5.73 37.78 -27.13
N PRO A 7 -5.89 37.89 -25.80
CA PRO A 7 -4.74 37.89 -24.92
C PRO A 7 -4.05 36.53 -25.06
N GLN A 8 -2.92 36.53 -25.79
CA GLN A 8 -1.93 35.47 -25.73
C GLN A 8 -1.49 35.40 -24.27
N GLY A 9 -2.07 34.46 -23.52
CA GLY A 9 -1.61 34.15 -22.18
C GLY A 9 -0.17 33.71 -22.28
N ASP A 10 0.73 34.54 -21.73
CA ASP A 10 2.15 34.27 -21.61
C ASP A 10 2.38 32.90 -20.97
N ALA A 11 2.66 31.90 -21.82
CA ALA A 11 3.11 30.58 -21.42
C ALA A 11 4.61 30.60 -21.01
N GLU A 12 5.10 31.74 -20.53
CA GLU A 12 6.52 31.98 -20.22
C GLU A 12 6.85 31.87 -18.73
N ASN A 13 6.07 31.09 -17.96
CA ASN A 13 6.44 30.73 -16.59
C ASN A 13 6.04 29.29 -16.19
N SER A 14 6.05 28.34 -17.13
CA SER A 14 6.18 26.94 -16.74
C SER A 14 7.65 26.71 -16.39
N GLY A 15 8.04 27.04 -15.15
CA GLY A 15 9.34 26.63 -14.63
C GLY A 15 9.51 25.15 -14.92
N GLN A 16 10.57 24.78 -15.64
CA GLN A 16 10.83 23.39 -16.03
C GLN A 16 10.67 22.52 -14.79
N ALA A 17 9.72 21.57 -14.83
CA ALA A 17 9.60 20.59 -13.76
C ALA A 17 11.00 19.99 -13.54
N PRO A 18 11.50 19.93 -12.30
CA PRO A 18 12.89 19.60 -12.03
C PRO A 18 13.26 18.19 -12.51
N TRP A 19 12.25 17.37 -12.80
CA TRP A 19 12.38 15.98 -13.21
C TRP A 19 11.71 15.72 -14.56
N SER A 20 12.44 15.05 -15.44
CA SER A 20 11.93 14.51 -16.70
C SER A 20 11.12 13.22 -16.48
N GLU A 21 10.36 12.79 -17.50
CA GLU A 21 9.67 11.48 -17.47
C GLU A 21 10.64 10.30 -17.28
N SER A 22 11.87 10.40 -17.79
CA SER A 22 12.91 9.38 -17.55
C SER A 22 13.36 9.34 -16.09
N ASP A 23 13.45 10.50 -15.42
CA ASP A 23 13.79 10.57 -14.00
C ASP A 23 12.69 9.93 -13.16
N TRP A 24 11.42 10.24 -13.47
CA TRP A 24 10.26 9.60 -12.85
C TRP A 24 10.23 8.08 -13.07
N THR A 25 10.57 7.61 -14.27
CA THR A 25 10.66 6.18 -14.57
C THR A 25 11.74 5.50 -13.73
N ALA A 26 12.92 6.13 -13.61
CA ALA A 26 14.00 5.60 -12.79
C ALA A 26 13.64 5.59 -11.30
N TYR A 27 12.96 6.63 -10.83
CA TYR A 27 12.46 6.72 -9.46
C TYR A 27 11.41 5.67 -9.14
N LEU A 28 10.39 5.49 -9.99
CA LEU A 28 9.35 4.49 -9.75
C LEU A 28 9.95 3.08 -9.66
N LYS A 29 10.98 2.77 -10.47
CA LYS A 29 11.74 1.51 -10.33
C LYS A 29 12.42 1.38 -8.96
N ARG A 30 13.00 2.46 -8.43
CA ARG A 30 13.57 2.45 -7.06
C ARG A 30 12.48 2.25 -6.00
N GLN A 31 11.31 2.87 -6.17
CA GLN A 31 10.19 2.69 -5.25
C GLN A 31 9.62 1.26 -5.28
N GLU A 32 9.63 0.60 -6.44
CA GLU A 32 9.31 -0.82 -6.54
C GLU A 32 10.31 -1.69 -5.76
N LEU A 33 11.60 -1.32 -5.74
CA LEU A 33 12.61 -2.00 -4.92
C LEU A 33 12.35 -1.80 -3.42
N GLU A 34 11.87 -0.63 -2.99
CA GLU A 34 11.49 -0.39 -1.59
C GLU A 34 10.29 -1.26 -1.15
N VAL A 35 9.29 -1.41 -2.02
CA VAL A 35 8.17 -2.35 -1.80
C VAL A 35 8.68 -3.79 -1.70
N ALA A 36 9.59 -4.19 -2.61
CA ALA A 36 10.19 -5.52 -2.58
C ALA A 36 11.06 -5.75 -1.34
N ARG A 37 11.79 -4.71 -0.89
CA ARG A 37 12.60 -4.73 0.34
C ARG A 37 11.73 -4.98 1.56
N PHE A 38 10.65 -4.22 1.71
CA PHE A 38 9.68 -4.45 2.78
C PHE A 38 9.12 -5.88 2.72
N LEU A 39 8.69 -6.33 1.55
CA LEU A 39 8.10 -7.66 1.37
C LEU A 39 9.09 -8.80 1.72
N SER A 40 10.37 -8.63 1.38
CA SER A 40 11.43 -9.58 1.75
C SER A 40 11.55 -9.68 3.28
N ILE A 41 11.66 -8.53 3.95
CA ILE A 41 11.75 -8.46 5.41
C ILE A 41 10.50 -9.10 6.04
N TYR A 42 9.31 -8.73 5.57
CA TYR A 42 8.04 -9.26 6.07
C TYR A 42 8.01 -10.79 6.02
N ASN A 43 8.45 -11.38 4.90
CA ASN A 43 8.49 -12.84 4.75
C ASN A 43 9.51 -13.52 5.69
N GLU A 44 10.59 -12.85 6.05
CA GLU A 44 11.55 -13.36 7.06
C GLU A 44 10.97 -13.33 8.47
N VAL A 45 10.15 -12.32 8.79
CA VAL A 45 9.66 -12.07 10.16
C VAL A 45 8.19 -12.44 10.37
N LYS A 46 7.52 -13.04 9.38
CA LYS A 46 6.09 -13.41 9.44
C LYS A 46 5.71 -14.42 10.53
N ALA A 47 6.67 -14.99 11.26
CA ALA A 47 6.39 -15.82 12.42
C ALA A 47 6.29 -14.99 13.72
N LEU A 48 6.72 -13.73 13.70
CA LEU A 48 6.77 -12.87 14.89
C LEU A 48 5.40 -12.22 15.15
N PRO A 49 5.01 -12.04 16.43
CA PRO A 49 3.77 -11.34 16.77
C PRO A 49 3.85 -9.84 16.46
N ASP A 50 5.04 -9.23 16.56
CA ASP A 50 5.31 -7.81 16.29
C ASP A 50 5.95 -7.60 14.89
N ARG A 51 5.54 -8.42 13.91
CA ARG A 51 6.16 -8.46 12.58
C ARG A 51 6.14 -7.11 11.87
N LEU A 52 5.06 -6.34 11.98
CA LEU A 52 4.93 -5.03 11.33
C LEU A 52 5.94 -4.04 11.93
N ASP A 53 6.05 -4.00 13.26
CA ASP A 53 7.01 -3.14 13.96
C ASP A 53 8.46 -3.56 13.68
N THR A 54 8.71 -4.87 13.59
CA THR A 54 10.01 -5.39 13.16
C THR A 54 10.33 -5.00 11.73
N CYS A 55 9.36 -5.01 10.82
CA CYS A 55 9.55 -4.54 9.45
C CYS A 55 9.90 -3.05 9.43
N ALA A 56 9.13 -2.21 10.13
CA ALA A 56 9.42 -0.77 10.21
C ALA A 56 10.85 -0.50 10.71
N ARG A 57 11.26 -1.10 11.84
CA ARG A 57 12.63 -0.94 12.37
C ARG A 57 13.69 -1.34 11.35
N ARG A 58 13.48 -2.42 10.60
CA ARG A 58 14.44 -2.87 9.56
C ARG A 58 14.38 -2.05 8.28
N MET A 59 13.26 -1.37 8.02
CA MET A 59 13.16 -0.36 6.96
C MET A 59 13.81 0.97 7.37
N GLY A 60 14.21 1.12 8.64
CA GLY A 60 14.70 2.38 9.19
C GLY A 60 13.58 3.37 9.52
N TRP A 61 12.34 2.90 9.64
CA TRP A 61 11.21 3.75 10.02
C TRP A 61 11.06 3.82 11.53
N GLU A 62 10.89 5.01 12.06
CA GLU A 62 10.59 5.22 13.49
C GLU A 62 9.16 4.73 13.81
N PRO A 63 8.87 4.31 15.07
CA PRO A 63 7.56 3.78 15.46
C PRO A 63 6.36 4.72 15.18
N ASN A 64 6.61 6.02 15.04
CA ASN A 64 5.58 7.04 14.76
C ASN A 64 5.50 7.46 13.29
N GLU A 65 6.40 6.98 12.40
CA GLU A 65 6.42 7.32 10.97
C GLU A 65 5.35 6.58 10.14
N TRP A 66 4.55 5.73 10.80
CA TRP A 66 3.34 5.16 10.17
C TRP A 66 2.27 6.24 9.93
N SER A 67 2.32 7.33 10.70
CA SER A 67 1.46 8.48 10.55
C SER A 67 1.87 9.30 9.33
N PRO A 68 0.93 9.97 8.65
CA PRO A 68 1.29 11.11 7.83
C PRO A 68 1.95 12.20 8.66
N GLY A 69 3.27 12.19 8.65
CA GLY A 69 4.05 13.30 9.16
C GLY A 69 3.68 14.56 8.37
N THR A 70 3.04 15.51 9.05
CA THR A 70 3.01 16.92 8.66
C THR A 70 4.39 17.58 8.86
N GLU A 71 5.40 16.80 9.25
CA GLU A 71 6.74 17.26 9.53
C GLU A 71 7.64 16.87 8.36
N ILE A 72 8.17 17.91 7.72
CA ILE A 72 9.36 17.82 6.88
C ILE A 72 10.41 17.13 7.74
N ILE A 73 10.74 15.88 7.40
CA ILE A 73 11.80 15.14 8.07
C ILE A 73 13.09 15.95 7.85
N ASP A 74 13.67 16.49 8.91
CA ASP A 74 15.07 16.91 8.91
C ASP A 74 15.90 15.63 8.80
N ILE A 75 16.04 15.12 7.57
CA ILE A 75 16.85 13.96 7.26
C ILE A 75 18.30 14.35 7.61
N GLU A 76 18.93 13.60 8.53
CA GLU A 76 20.37 13.71 8.75
C GLU A 76 21.07 13.62 7.39
N PHE A 77 21.87 14.65 7.08
CA PHE A 77 22.51 14.87 5.79
C PHE A 77 23.32 13.62 5.37
N ASP A 78 22.72 12.77 4.52
CA ASP A 78 23.43 11.75 3.79
C ASP A 78 23.91 12.36 2.46
N PRO A 79 25.22 12.63 2.29
CA PRO A 79 25.75 13.22 1.07
C PRO A 79 25.56 12.33 -0.18
N GLU A 80 25.16 11.06 -0.03
CA GLU A 80 24.90 10.15 -1.15
C GLU A 80 23.44 10.14 -1.63
N VAL A 81 22.49 10.70 -0.85
CA VAL A 81 21.08 10.83 -1.27
C VAL A 81 20.88 12.16 -1.99
N PRO A 82 20.43 12.17 -3.26
CA PRO A 82 20.15 13.42 -3.98
C PRO A 82 19.14 14.26 -3.18
N GLN A 83 19.54 15.47 -2.79
CA GLN A 83 18.81 16.36 -1.88
C GLN A 83 17.44 16.85 -2.40
N ASP A 84 17.13 16.62 -3.67
CA ASP A 84 15.89 17.05 -4.32
C ASP A 84 15.08 15.84 -4.83
N LEU A 85 14.71 14.92 -3.93
CA LEU A 85 13.65 13.96 -4.26
C LEU A 85 12.30 14.70 -4.20
N PRO A 86 11.56 14.82 -5.32
CA PRO A 86 10.25 15.43 -5.31
C PRO A 86 9.33 14.61 -4.42
N TYR A 87 8.63 15.31 -3.55
CA TYR A 87 7.67 14.69 -2.64
C TYR A 87 6.61 13.91 -3.41
N CYS A 88 6.38 12.67 -3.01
CA CYS A 88 5.40 11.81 -3.64
C CYS A 88 4.93 10.70 -2.69
N ILE A 89 3.64 10.35 -2.77
CA ILE A 89 3.01 9.29 -1.96
C ILE A 89 3.75 7.94 -1.99
N HIS A 90 4.58 7.69 -3.01
CA HIS A 90 5.34 6.44 -3.15
C HIS A 90 6.36 6.22 -2.02
N GLN A 91 6.80 7.31 -1.36
CA GLN A 91 7.67 7.26 -0.18
C GLN A 91 6.89 7.04 1.12
N HIS A 92 5.57 7.22 1.12
CA HIS A 92 4.77 7.11 2.33
C HIS A 92 4.82 5.65 2.84
N PRO A 93 5.18 5.39 4.11
CA PRO A 93 5.28 4.03 4.64
C PRO A 93 4.01 3.20 4.43
N VAL A 94 2.83 3.78 4.70
CA VAL A 94 1.53 3.15 4.44
C VAL A 94 1.32 2.76 2.97
N PHE A 95 1.82 3.54 2.01
CA PHE A 95 1.79 3.17 0.59
C PHE A 95 2.64 1.92 0.34
N ILE A 96 3.89 1.93 0.83
CA ILE A 96 4.85 0.83 0.65
C ILE A 96 4.30 -0.45 1.26
N VAL A 97 3.85 -0.39 2.52
CA VAL A 97 3.30 -1.54 3.23
C VAL A 97 2.00 -2.01 2.60
N GLY A 98 1.08 -1.10 2.27
CA GLY A 98 -0.18 -1.42 1.62
C GLY A 98 0.01 -2.14 0.29
N ARG A 99 0.99 -1.70 -0.52
CA ARG A 99 1.38 -2.40 -1.75
C ARG A 99 2.00 -3.77 -1.48
N ALA A 100 2.97 -3.85 -0.58
CA ALA A 100 3.69 -5.09 -0.29
C ALA A 100 2.75 -6.19 0.25
N LEU A 101 1.88 -5.85 1.21
CA LEU A 101 0.93 -6.81 1.77
C LEU A 101 -0.18 -7.18 0.78
N SER A 102 -0.58 -6.26 -0.11
CA SER A 102 -1.51 -6.61 -1.20
C SER A 102 -0.89 -7.63 -2.17
N ILE A 103 0.41 -7.48 -2.49
CA ILE A 103 1.17 -8.45 -3.29
C ILE A 103 1.28 -9.78 -2.54
N GLN A 104 1.61 -9.76 -1.25
CA GLN A 104 1.71 -10.96 -0.42
C GLN A 104 0.39 -11.73 -0.40
N ALA A 105 -0.72 -11.08 -0.03
CA ALA A 105 -2.03 -11.71 0.06
C ALA A 105 -2.49 -12.30 -1.28
N SER A 106 -2.26 -11.57 -2.38
CA SER A 106 -2.58 -12.06 -3.73
C SER A 106 -1.72 -13.27 -4.12
N THR A 107 -0.44 -13.25 -3.76
CA THR A 107 0.53 -14.31 -4.09
C THR A 107 0.27 -15.57 -3.27
N SER A 108 0.05 -15.44 -1.97
CA SER A 108 -0.30 -16.56 -1.08
C SER A 108 -1.65 -17.15 -1.47
N PHE A 109 -2.65 -16.34 -1.80
CA PHE A 109 -3.93 -16.85 -2.27
C PHE A 109 -3.83 -17.54 -3.62
N ARG A 110 -3.05 -16.99 -4.56
CA ARG A 110 -2.77 -17.67 -5.83
C ARG A 110 -2.03 -18.99 -5.63
N SER A 111 -1.13 -19.07 -4.66
CA SER A 111 -0.44 -20.30 -4.28
C SER A 111 -1.42 -21.35 -3.76
N LEU A 112 -2.36 -20.94 -2.90
CA LEU A 112 -3.48 -21.78 -2.47
C LEU A 112 -4.27 -22.30 -3.68
N LEU A 113 -4.71 -21.42 -4.59
CA LEU A 113 -5.45 -21.83 -5.78
C LEU A 113 -4.66 -22.76 -6.71
N ARG A 114 -3.34 -22.60 -6.82
CA ARG A 114 -2.52 -23.49 -7.64
C ARG A 114 -2.51 -24.91 -7.06
N ASP A 115 -2.40 -25.01 -5.74
CA ASP A 115 -2.18 -26.28 -5.05
C ASP A 115 -3.53 -26.99 -4.74
N SER A 116 -4.63 -26.23 -4.62
CA SER A 116 -5.97 -26.75 -4.30
C SER A 116 -7.09 -26.34 -5.28
N GLY A 117 -6.76 -25.82 -6.46
CA GLY A 117 -7.72 -25.14 -7.36
C GLY A 117 -8.91 -25.98 -7.84
N LYS A 118 -8.78 -27.30 -7.88
CA LYS A 118 -9.92 -28.19 -8.21
C LYS A 118 -11.00 -28.21 -7.14
N ALA A 119 -10.64 -27.92 -5.89
CA ALA A 119 -11.55 -27.91 -4.76
C ALA A 119 -12.13 -26.51 -4.49
N VAL A 120 -11.58 -25.45 -5.10
CA VAL A 120 -12.08 -24.08 -4.91
C VAL A 120 -13.00 -23.72 -6.06
N GLU A 121 -14.19 -23.22 -5.72
CA GLU A 121 -15.16 -22.79 -6.72
C GLU A 121 -14.66 -21.51 -7.44
N PRO A 122 -14.73 -21.44 -8.79
CA PRO A 122 -14.15 -20.32 -9.54
C PRO A 122 -14.73 -18.95 -9.21
N LEU A 123 -16.04 -18.83 -8.95
CA LEU A 123 -16.67 -17.57 -8.59
C LEU A 123 -16.18 -17.09 -7.21
N LEU A 124 -16.08 -17.97 -6.21
CA LEU A 124 -15.49 -17.67 -4.90
C LEU A 124 -14.06 -17.13 -5.05
N ALA A 125 -13.24 -17.76 -5.89
CA ALA A 125 -11.88 -17.29 -6.14
C ALA A 125 -11.85 -15.89 -6.78
N ALA A 126 -12.76 -15.62 -7.73
CA ALA A 126 -12.88 -14.33 -8.38
C ALA A 126 -13.38 -13.24 -7.41
N GLU A 127 -14.40 -13.54 -6.60
CA GLU A 127 -14.95 -12.63 -5.59
C GLU A 127 -13.91 -12.27 -4.53
N LEU A 128 -13.11 -13.24 -4.08
CA LEU A 128 -12.05 -13.00 -3.12
C LEU A 128 -10.95 -12.09 -3.71
N MET A 129 -10.50 -12.36 -4.93
CA MET A 129 -9.52 -11.51 -5.62
C MET A 129 -10.05 -10.09 -5.87
N LEU A 130 -11.32 -9.95 -6.22
CA LEU A 130 -11.96 -8.63 -6.40
C LEU A 130 -12.05 -7.87 -5.07
N SER A 131 -12.42 -8.56 -3.98
CA SER A 131 -12.48 -7.97 -2.64
C SER A 131 -11.08 -7.56 -2.14
N LEU A 132 -10.04 -8.36 -2.41
CA LEU A 132 -8.64 -7.99 -2.15
C LEU A 132 -8.23 -6.72 -2.90
N TRP A 133 -8.59 -6.62 -4.18
CA TRP A 133 -8.32 -5.42 -4.97
C TRP A 133 -9.04 -4.19 -4.39
N GLU A 134 -10.28 -4.31 -3.95
CA GLU A 134 -11.01 -3.20 -3.30
C GLU A 134 -10.31 -2.75 -2.01
N VAL A 135 -9.82 -3.68 -1.18
CA VAL A 135 -9.00 -3.32 0.01
C VAL A 135 -7.80 -2.46 -0.39
N HIS A 136 -7.05 -2.92 -1.40
CA HIS A 136 -5.88 -2.20 -1.90
C HIS A 136 -6.24 -0.79 -2.39
N GLN A 137 -7.30 -0.66 -3.20
CA GLN A 137 -7.75 0.64 -3.70
C GLN A 137 -8.11 1.60 -2.56
N GLN A 138 -8.84 1.14 -1.55
CA GLN A 138 -9.21 1.99 -0.42
C GLN A 138 -7.99 2.45 0.38
N ILE A 139 -6.96 1.61 0.56
CA ILE A 139 -5.72 2.02 1.24
C ILE A 139 -4.98 3.09 0.43
N ILE A 140 -4.85 2.93 -0.90
CA ILE A 140 -4.18 3.93 -1.74
C ILE A 140 -4.94 5.26 -1.75
N LEU A 141 -6.27 5.22 -1.84
CA LEU A 141 -7.10 6.43 -1.76
C LEU A 141 -6.97 7.10 -0.39
N ALA A 142 -6.84 6.33 0.70
CA ALA A 142 -6.59 6.87 2.02
C ALA A 142 -5.24 7.61 2.07
N VAL A 143 -4.16 7.02 1.55
CA VAL A 143 -2.84 7.68 1.49
C VAL A 143 -2.90 8.98 0.68
N ASN A 144 -3.60 8.99 -0.46
CA ASN A 144 -3.78 10.21 -1.25
C ASN A 144 -4.58 11.28 -0.49
N ALA A 145 -5.67 10.91 0.18
CA ALA A 145 -6.44 11.85 1.00
C ALA A 145 -5.62 12.40 2.17
N THR A 146 -4.64 11.62 2.62
CA THR A 146 -3.72 12.05 3.65
C THR A 146 -2.74 13.10 3.12
N ASP A 147 -2.21 12.86 1.92
CA ASP A 147 -1.34 13.78 1.17
C ASP A 147 -1.98 15.15 0.92
N THR A 148 -3.30 15.17 0.67
CA THR A 148 -4.07 16.40 0.47
C THR A 148 -4.49 17.09 1.77
N GLY A 149 -4.16 16.52 2.93
CA GLY A 149 -4.53 17.04 4.26
C GLY A 149 -5.97 16.71 4.69
N ASP A 150 -6.70 15.90 3.94
CA ASP A 150 -8.09 15.51 4.22
C ASP A 150 -8.16 14.30 5.18
N LEU A 151 -7.78 14.49 6.43
CA LEU A 151 -7.74 13.42 7.44
C LEU A 151 -9.11 12.74 7.67
N SER A 152 -10.20 13.49 7.57
CA SER A 152 -11.56 12.91 7.66
C SER A 152 -11.85 11.96 6.49
N LEU A 153 -11.40 12.30 5.27
CA LEU A 153 -11.57 11.46 4.09
C LEU A 153 -10.68 10.22 4.19
N THR A 154 -9.45 10.36 4.71
CA THR A 154 -8.56 9.25 5.06
C THR A 154 -9.27 8.24 5.96
N VAL A 155 -9.90 8.70 7.05
CA VAL A 155 -10.66 7.83 7.97
C VAL A 155 -11.82 7.13 7.27
N VAL A 156 -12.51 7.79 6.34
CA VAL A 156 -13.59 7.17 5.55
C VAL A 156 -13.05 6.05 4.66
N HIS A 157 -11.96 6.29 3.93
CA HIS A 157 -11.33 5.26 3.10
C HIS A 157 -10.83 4.08 3.92
N MET A 158 -10.20 4.30 5.08
CA MET A 158 -9.77 3.21 5.96
C MET A 158 -10.96 2.39 6.51
N LYS A 159 -12.10 3.02 6.84
CA LYS A 159 -13.33 2.29 7.22
C LYS A 159 -13.88 1.44 6.08
N ARG A 160 -13.79 1.92 4.84
CA ARG A 160 -14.18 1.15 3.65
C ARG A 160 -13.22 -0.03 3.44
N ALA A 161 -11.91 0.19 3.58
CA ALA A 161 -10.91 -0.89 3.55
C ALA A 161 -11.20 -1.97 4.60
N LEU A 162 -11.53 -1.59 5.84
CA LEU A 162 -11.91 -2.53 6.90
C LEU A 162 -13.18 -3.32 6.56
N THR A 163 -14.18 -2.69 5.94
CA THR A 163 -15.38 -3.39 5.46
C THR A 163 -15.01 -4.44 4.42
N SER A 164 -14.20 -4.08 3.42
CA SER A 164 -13.74 -5.01 2.39
C SER A 164 -12.84 -6.10 2.95
N LEU A 165 -12.01 -5.81 3.96
CA LEU A 165 -11.19 -6.82 4.65
C LEU A 165 -12.06 -7.86 5.37
N ASN A 166 -13.11 -7.43 6.05
CA ASN A 166 -14.06 -8.34 6.70
C ASN A 166 -14.76 -9.25 5.67
N THR A 167 -15.18 -8.69 4.53
CA THR A 167 -15.73 -9.47 3.41
C THR A 167 -14.70 -10.48 2.89
N THR A 168 -13.46 -10.04 2.65
CA THR A 168 -12.37 -10.89 2.16
C THR A 168 -12.05 -12.04 3.12
N LEU A 169 -12.00 -11.77 4.42
CA LEU A 169 -11.82 -12.81 5.45
C LEU A 169 -12.99 -13.80 5.44
N GLY A 170 -14.24 -13.33 5.31
CA GLY A 170 -15.41 -14.19 5.20
C GLY A 170 -15.37 -15.13 3.97
N LEU A 171 -14.95 -14.59 2.82
CA LEU A 171 -14.73 -15.38 1.60
C LEU A 171 -13.59 -16.38 1.78
N LEU A 172 -12.48 -15.97 2.41
CA LEU A 172 -11.35 -16.86 2.69
C LEU A 172 -11.78 -18.04 3.57
N GLN A 173 -12.60 -17.81 4.60
CA GLN A 173 -13.14 -18.89 5.45
C GLN A 173 -14.14 -19.80 4.72
N SER A 174 -14.72 -19.33 3.61
CA SER A 174 -15.61 -20.14 2.76
C SER A 174 -14.84 -21.09 1.84
N VAL A 175 -13.50 -21.00 1.78
CA VAL A 175 -12.66 -21.96 1.07
C VAL A 175 -12.82 -23.36 1.71
N PRO A 176 -13.12 -24.41 0.92
CA PRO A 176 -13.36 -25.75 1.46
C PRO A 176 -12.21 -26.26 2.33
N THR A 177 -12.54 -26.96 3.42
CA THR A 177 -11.54 -27.49 4.37
C THR A 177 -10.49 -28.36 3.69
N GLU A 178 -10.87 -29.18 2.72
CA GLU A 178 -9.94 -29.99 1.93
C GLU A 178 -8.90 -29.13 1.20
N ALA A 179 -9.34 -28.01 0.61
CA ALA A 179 -8.47 -27.05 -0.06
C ALA A 179 -7.53 -26.36 0.94
N ARG A 180 -8.06 -25.92 2.09
CA ARG A 180 -7.27 -25.30 3.17
C ARG A 180 -6.20 -26.24 3.70
N MET A 181 -6.56 -27.50 3.96
CA MET A 181 -5.61 -28.51 4.45
C MET A 181 -4.51 -28.82 3.42
N SER A 182 -4.88 -28.92 2.14
CA SER A 182 -3.91 -29.18 1.07
C SER A 182 -2.91 -28.04 0.85
N ALA A 183 -3.26 -26.82 1.23
CA ALA A 183 -2.45 -25.62 1.03
C ALA A 183 -2.31 -24.79 2.31
N MET A 184 -2.17 -25.45 3.47
CA MET A 184 -2.27 -24.82 4.80
C MET A 184 -1.38 -23.59 4.95
N GLY A 185 -0.10 -23.70 4.58
CA GLY A 185 0.82 -22.56 4.70
C GLY A 185 0.40 -21.35 3.85
N SER A 186 -0.13 -21.58 2.64
CA SER A 186 -0.65 -20.50 1.79
C SER A 186 -1.96 -19.90 2.33
N PHE A 187 -2.79 -20.72 2.96
CA PHE A 187 -4.00 -20.25 3.65
C PHE A 187 -3.64 -19.37 4.84
N GLU A 188 -2.78 -19.85 5.74
CA GLU A 188 -2.31 -19.11 6.93
C GLU A 188 -1.56 -17.83 6.55
N ASP A 189 -0.71 -17.87 5.52
CA ASP A 189 -0.02 -16.67 5.01
C ASP A 189 -1.04 -15.62 4.50
N THR A 190 -2.08 -16.06 3.79
CA THR A 190 -3.14 -15.15 3.29
C THR A 190 -3.92 -14.55 4.46
N GLU A 191 -4.34 -15.39 5.41
CA GLU A 191 -5.11 -14.98 6.57
C GLU A 191 -4.34 -14.00 7.45
N SER A 192 -3.08 -14.32 7.77
CA SER A 192 -2.23 -13.43 8.57
C SER A 192 -2.02 -12.08 7.89
N THR A 193 -1.76 -12.08 6.58
CA THR A 193 -1.56 -10.84 5.82
C THR A 193 -2.82 -9.95 5.85
N LEU A 194 -4.02 -10.54 5.80
CA LEU A 194 -5.28 -9.80 5.93
C LEU A 194 -5.46 -9.18 7.31
N PHE A 195 -5.02 -9.87 8.38
CA PHE A 195 -5.02 -9.30 9.73
C PHE A 195 -4.01 -8.16 9.89
N ASP A 196 -2.82 -8.27 9.27
CA ASP A 196 -1.84 -7.19 9.26
C ASP A 196 -2.34 -5.95 8.50
N LEU A 197 -3.00 -6.14 7.35
CA LEU A 197 -3.68 -5.06 6.63
C LEU A 197 -4.76 -4.39 7.48
N ARG A 198 -5.51 -5.18 8.27
CA ARG A 198 -6.50 -4.66 9.22
C ARG A 198 -5.85 -3.81 10.29
N GLU A 199 -4.73 -4.27 10.84
CA GLU A 199 -3.97 -3.53 11.85
C GLU A 199 -3.47 -2.18 11.32
N ILE A 200 -2.93 -2.13 10.10
CA ILE A 200 -2.49 -0.89 9.47
C ILE A 200 -3.64 0.12 9.35
N CYS A 201 -4.81 -0.32 8.85
CA CYS A 201 -5.99 0.53 8.77
C CYS A 201 -6.37 1.11 10.15
N LEU A 202 -6.26 0.31 11.21
CA LEU A 202 -6.58 0.74 12.57
C LEU A 202 -5.55 1.74 13.12
N ARG A 203 -4.25 1.51 12.88
CA ARG A 203 -3.16 2.42 13.28
C ARG A 203 -3.33 3.78 12.62
N VAL A 204 -3.46 3.82 11.29
CA VAL A 204 -3.65 5.08 10.54
C VAL A 204 -4.92 5.82 10.97
N MET A 205 -6.03 5.10 11.18
CA MET A 205 -7.26 5.73 11.70
C MET A 205 -7.11 6.31 13.10
N SER A 206 -6.24 5.73 13.94
CA SER A 206 -5.95 6.26 15.27
C SER A 206 -5.20 7.58 15.15
N ASP A 207 -4.22 7.64 14.25
CA ASP A 207 -3.37 8.82 14.05
C ASP A 207 -4.15 10.00 13.44
N CYS A 208 -5.08 9.74 12.51
CA CYS A 208 -5.89 10.79 11.89
C CYS A 208 -6.96 11.44 12.80
N ARG A 209 -7.12 11.00 14.05
CA ARG A 209 -8.17 11.48 14.97
C ARG A 209 -7.69 12.52 15.98
N TRP A 210 -6.43 12.91 15.93
CA TRP A 210 -5.79 13.82 16.89
C TRP A 210 -5.19 15.02 16.19
#